data_AF-A0A954X6R8-F1
#
_entry.id   AF-A0A954X6R8-F1
#
_cell.length_a   1.000
_cell.length_b   1.000
_cell.length_c   1.000
_cell.angle_alpha   90.00
_cell.angle_beta   90.00
_cell.angle_gamma   90.00
#
_symmetry.space_group_name_H-M   'P 1'
#
loop_
_entity.id
_entity.type
_entity.pdbx_description
1 polymer ?
#
loop_
_entity_poly.entity_id
_entity_poly.type
_entity_poly.pdbx_seq_one_letter_code
_entity_poly.pdbx_strand_id
1 'polypeptide(L)'
;GTTTARFEFDKDGVVTPGYRRIFISDVDGPAAVARLVQNAILSNPASAQLGLNPRLVNGGQLALGGRAGQTLSISPGAALTQSPSVPAILDVPSQGGAARFGGVADGSTITITNGVTTATFEFDKDGLVTTGNFGVAIAETSTSLQVAQSLAARIRQYIFLNAGAAASLGITAANTDVLVNGAVYVAPNPVLATDRVSVRIGGNPSAIISTSEGNNVSQPLPEPGVSPAVSLTVPDTLRMQLPEAFTIHVPVAGGGVGGIQDGEIFRVGFAQFEFDNNGVVVTDSAGSPVNDVIPFTTASTAEDIAQAIRDAIAGVTGLGLDPTRLGGVANIDLGGTRGSLALPVNSPLIQTGPFSLQIPLAAAGVGGIVEGDTFTLTVDIGPDNAPNVVQQIFEFDTDGIRTNPLSGSILVPFAATDSRDTIAQSVIDAVRNAGLGLEPVRIDGTPRVELPGLT
;
A
#
# COMPACT_ATOMS: atom_id res chain seq x y z
N GLY A 1 16.09 28.15 -13.23
CA GLY A 1 15.36 29.42 -13.49
C GLY A 1 15.58 30.37 -12.33
N THR A 2 15.29 31.66 -12.50
CA THR A 2 15.47 32.69 -11.45
C THR A 2 14.43 32.59 -10.32
N THR A 3 13.30 31.92 -10.57
CA THR A 3 12.27 31.64 -9.55
C THR A 3 12.44 30.21 -9.03
N THR A 4 12.55 30.07 -7.71
CA THR A 4 12.64 28.78 -7.01
C THR A 4 11.67 28.78 -5.84
N ALA A 5 10.84 27.75 -5.73
CA ALA A 5 10.07 27.46 -4.51
C ALA A 5 10.77 26.34 -3.76
N ARG A 6 10.98 26.50 -2.45
CA ARG A 6 11.54 25.47 -1.58
C ARG A 6 10.54 25.13 -0.50
N PHE A 7 10.43 23.85 -0.21
CA PHE A 7 9.50 23.33 0.78
C PHE A 7 10.24 22.39 1.71
N GLU A 8 9.82 22.35 2.97
CA GLU A 8 10.43 21.51 4.00
C GLU A 8 9.32 20.81 4.78
N PHE A 9 9.42 19.49 4.86
CA PHE A 9 8.61 18.71 5.78
C PHE A 9 9.14 18.92 7.17
N ASP A 10 8.25 19.34 8.07
CA ASP A 10 8.63 19.73 9.42
C ASP A 10 7.71 19.05 10.44
N LYS A 11 8.34 18.39 11.41
CA LYS A 11 7.73 17.75 12.58
C LYS A 11 8.06 18.46 13.89
N ASP A 12 9.13 19.26 13.94
CA ASP A 12 9.72 19.78 15.19
C ASP A 12 9.56 21.30 15.38
N GLY A 13 9.01 22.01 14.38
CA GLY A 13 8.84 23.45 14.46
C GLY A 13 9.99 24.26 13.90
N VAL A 14 11.05 23.60 13.45
CA VAL A 14 12.24 24.24 12.90
C VAL A 14 12.20 24.13 11.38
N VAL A 15 12.30 25.27 10.70
CA VAL A 15 12.28 25.34 9.24
C VAL A 15 13.46 26.17 8.76
N THR A 16 14.16 25.65 7.77
CA THR A 16 15.26 26.30 7.08
C THR A 16 14.81 27.67 6.56
N PRO A 17 15.55 28.76 6.85
CA PRO A 17 15.20 30.10 6.38
C PRO A 17 14.99 30.13 4.86
N GLY A 18 13.81 30.62 4.44
CA GLY A 18 13.42 30.70 3.03
C GLY A 18 12.71 29.46 2.47
N TYR A 19 12.52 28.40 3.28
CA TYR A 19 11.69 27.25 2.92
C TYR A 19 10.26 27.46 3.41
N ARG A 20 9.29 26.98 2.61
CA ARG A 20 7.89 26.94 3.00
C ARG A 20 7.64 25.65 3.78
N ARG A 21 7.23 25.82 5.03
CA ARG A 21 6.85 24.72 5.92
C ARG A 21 5.72 23.87 5.34
N ILE A 22 5.88 22.56 5.40
CA ILE A 22 4.85 21.53 5.25
C ILE A 22 4.78 20.83 6.60
N PHE A 23 3.81 21.21 7.42
CA PHE A 23 3.65 20.60 8.74
C PHE A 23 3.13 19.17 8.58
N ILE A 24 3.91 18.19 9.02
CA ILE A 24 3.52 16.78 9.04
C ILE A 24 3.71 16.22 10.46
N SER A 25 3.01 15.14 10.75
CA SER A 25 3.07 14.37 11.99
C SER A 25 3.27 12.89 11.68
N ASP A 26 3.65 12.12 12.69
CA ASP A 26 3.85 10.66 12.53
C ASP A 26 2.56 9.89 12.26
N VAL A 27 1.40 10.52 12.50
CA VAL A 27 0.07 9.94 12.23
C VAL A 27 -0.48 10.31 10.85
N ASP A 28 0.19 11.20 10.11
CA ASP A 28 -0.27 11.63 8.79
C ASP A 28 -0.08 10.52 7.74
N GLY A 29 -1.19 9.88 7.36
CA GLY A 29 -1.19 8.94 6.25
C GLY A 29 -0.87 9.63 4.90
N PRO A 30 -0.51 8.86 3.85
CA PRO A 30 -0.06 9.40 2.56
C PRO A 30 -1.00 10.45 1.93
N ALA A 31 -2.31 10.24 2.03
CA ALA A 31 -3.31 11.18 1.53
C ALA A 31 -3.37 12.50 2.33
N ALA A 32 -3.09 12.46 3.63
CA ALA A 32 -2.99 13.66 4.47
C ALA A 32 -1.73 14.45 4.12
N VAL A 33 -0.58 13.77 4.00
CA VAL A 33 0.68 14.38 3.55
C VAL A 33 0.51 15.03 2.18
N ALA A 34 -0.12 14.35 1.20
CA ALA A 34 -0.37 14.92 -0.12
C ALA A 34 -1.23 16.19 -0.08
N ARG A 35 -2.24 16.24 0.79
CA ARG A 35 -3.07 17.43 1.04
C ARG A 35 -2.25 18.59 1.63
N LEU A 36 -1.36 18.28 2.57
CA LEU A 36 -0.48 19.27 3.19
C LEU A 36 0.51 19.85 2.18
N VAL A 37 1.10 19.00 1.34
CA VAL A 37 1.96 19.43 0.23
C VAL A 37 1.19 20.29 -0.77
N GLN A 38 -0.03 19.89 -1.16
CA GLN A 38 -0.89 20.66 -2.06
C GLN A 38 -1.14 22.07 -1.51
N ASN A 39 -1.55 22.17 -0.25
CA ASN A 39 -1.86 23.45 0.41
C ASN A 39 -0.61 24.33 0.54
N ALA A 40 0.55 23.75 0.86
CA ALA A 40 1.80 24.47 0.93
C ALA A 40 2.19 25.05 -0.44
N ILE A 41 2.01 24.29 -1.52
CA ILE A 41 2.25 24.77 -2.88
C ILE A 41 1.24 25.85 -3.26
N LEU A 42 -0.06 25.66 -3.07
CA LEU A 42 -1.08 26.66 -3.42
C LEU A 42 -0.87 27.99 -2.67
N SER A 43 -0.36 27.94 -1.44
CA SER A 43 -0.07 29.13 -0.64
C SER A 43 1.32 29.75 -0.90
N ASN A 44 2.13 29.20 -1.80
CA ASN A 44 3.44 29.74 -2.13
C ASN A 44 3.33 30.85 -3.21
N PRO A 45 3.87 32.06 -2.97
CA PRO A 45 3.83 33.16 -3.95
C PRO A 45 4.47 32.83 -5.31
N ALA A 46 5.41 31.89 -5.36
CA ALA A 46 6.08 31.48 -6.58
C ALA A 46 5.22 30.54 -7.45
N SER A 47 4.12 29.99 -6.95
CA SER A 47 3.36 28.94 -7.64
C SER A 47 2.78 29.37 -8.98
N ALA A 48 2.25 30.59 -9.09
CA ALA A 48 1.74 31.12 -10.35
C ALA A 48 2.85 31.33 -11.41
N GLN A 49 4.02 31.81 -10.96
CA GLN A 49 5.19 31.99 -11.83
C GLN A 49 5.74 30.65 -12.28
N LEU A 50 5.74 29.66 -11.40
CA LEU A 50 6.14 28.30 -11.69
C LEU A 50 5.04 27.50 -12.43
N GLY A 51 3.81 28.00 -12.55
CA GLY A 51 2.71 27.24 -13.17
C GLY A 51 2.37 25.96 -12.41
N LEU A 52 2.60 25.95 -11.10
CA LEU A 52 2.20 24.85 -10.23
C LEU A 52 0.68 24.90 -10.04
N ASN A 53 0.01 23.79 -10.33
CA ASN A 53 -1.42 23.61 -10.08
C ASN A 53 -1.61 22.22 -9.45
N PRO A 54 -1.26 22.10 -8.15
CA PRO A 54 -1.20 20.80 -7.51
C PRO A 54 -2.60 20.19 -7.37
N ARG A 55 -2.78 18.95 -7.82
CA ARG A 55 -4.02 18.18 -7.72
C ARG A 55 -3.76 16.86 -7.03
N LEU A 56 -4.56 16.56 -6.01
CA LEU A 56 -4.56 15.26 -5.37
C LEU A 56 -4.92 14.16 -6.36
N VAL A 57 -4.23 13.06 -6.23
CA VAL A 57 -4.53 11.79 -6.87
C VAL A 57 -4.78 10.77 -5.74
N ASN A 58 -5.40 9.64 -6.05
CA ASN A 58 -5.69 8.61 -5.05
C ASN A 58 -4.38 8.03 -4.45
N GLY A 59 -4.45 7.57 -3.20
CA GLY A 59 -3.33 6.84 -2.57
C GLY A 59 -2.13 7.69 -2.13
N GLY A 60 -2.31 8.98 -1.84
CA GLY A 60 -1.20 9.84 -1.39
C GLY A 60 -0.31 10.41 -2.49
N GLN A 61 -0.75 10.26 -3.73
CA GLN A 61 -0.08 10.86 -4.89
C GLN A 61 -0.54 12.30 -5.10
N LEU A 62 0.38 13.15 -5.58
CA LEU A 62 0.10 14.54 -5.89
C LEU A 62 0.68 14.90 -7.26
N ALA A 63 -0.19 15.31 -8.18
CA ALA A 63 0.24 15.87 -9.46
C ALA A 63 0.53 17.36 -9.26
N LEU A 64 1.78 17.80 -9.40
CA LEU A 64 2.20 19.18 -9.03
C LEU A 64 1.90 20.24 -10.11
N GLY A 65 1.77 19.83 -11.37
CA GLY A 65 1.79 20.72 -12.53
C GLY A 65 3.21 21.21 -12.83
N GLY A 66 3.33 22.44 -13.34
CA GLY A 66 4.60 23.08 -13.68
C GLY A 66 4.68 23.50 -15.15
N ARG A 67 5.62 24.41 -15.46
CA ARG A 67 5.92 24.83 -16.84
C ARG A 67 7.05 24.00 -17.44
N ALA A 68 7.12 23.95 -18.77
CA ALA A 68 8.20 23.28 -19.49
C ALA A 68 9.59 23.79 -19.06
N GLY A 69 10.55 22.86 -18.91
CA GLY A 69 11.94 23.17 -18.52
C GLY A 69 12.16 23.41 -17.02
N GLN A 70 11.15 23.18 -16.18
CA GLN A 70 11.32 23.20 -14.74
C GLN A 70 11.87 21.88 -14.21
N THR A 71 12.63 21.98 -13.12
CA THR A 71 13.21 20.83 -12.44
C THR A 71 12.56 20.70 -11.06
N LEU A 72 11.98 19.54 -10.79
CA LEU A 72 11.68 19.11 -9.42
C LEU A 72 12.94 18.45 -8.87
N SER A 73 13.38 18.87 -7.69
CA SER A 73 14.47 18.22 -6.97
C SER A 73 13.91 17.76 -5.62
N ILE A 74 14.13 16.48 -5.33
CA ILE A 74 13.82 15.86 -4.05
C ILE A 74 15.14 15.64 -3.34
N SER A 75 15.21 16.00 -2.05
CA SER A 75 16.42 15.87 -1.25
C SER A 75 16.91 14.41 -1.22
N PRO A 76 18.22 14.16 -1.30
CA PRO A 76 18.76 12.81 -1.10
C PRO A 76 18.30 12.23 0.24
N GLY A 77 17.84 10.97 0.24
CA GLY A 77 17.34 10.27 1.44
C GLY A 77 15.88 10.56 1.81
N ALA A 78 15.15 11.36 1.02
CA ALA A 78 13.71 11.52 1.24
C ALA A 78 12.93 10.26 0.80
N ALA A 79 11.90 9.89 1.56
CA ALA A 79 10.98 8.80 1.22
C ALA A 79 10.00 9.15 0.08
N LEU A 80 9.98 10.41 -0.37
CA LEU A 80 9.18 10.83 -1.51
C LEU A 80 9.75 10.24 -2.80
N THR A 81 8.92 9.49 -3.51
CA THR A 81 9.24 8.99 -4.84
C THR A 81 8.61 9.88 -5.91
N GLN A 82 9.34 10.12 -6.99
CA GLN A 82 8.80 10.73 -8.18
C GLN A 82 8.34 9.61 -9.12
N SER A 83 7.03 9.41 -9.24
CA SER A 83 6.51 8.57 -10.32
C SER A 83 6.67 9.33 -11.64
N PRO A 84 7.30 8.75 -12.66
CA PRO A 84 7.26 9.35 -13.98
C PRO A 84 5.79 9.38 -14.43
N SER A 85 5.31 10.56 -14.83
CA SER A 85 3.94 10.75 -15.29
C SER A 85 3.62 9.99 -16.58
N VAL A 86 4.60 9.27 -17.16
CA VAL A 86 4.59 8.69 -18.50
C VAL A 86 5.59 7.53 -18.65
N PRO A 87 5.24 6.49 -19.43
CA PRO A 87 3.99 6.34 -20.18
C PRO A 87 2.81 5.94 -19.28
N ALA A 88 1.67 6.61 -19.44
CA ALA A 88 0.43 6.26 -18.77
C ALA A 88 -0.19 5.03 -19.46
N ILE A 89 -0.68 4.08 -18.67
CA ILE A 89 -1.45 2.94 -19.15
C ILE A 89 -2.91 3.17 -18.74
N LEU A 90 -3.85 2.98 -19.66
CA LEU A 90 -5.28 3.08 -19.41
C LEU A 90 -5.92 1.73 -19.69
N ASP A 91 -6.36 1.03 -18.65
CA ASP A 91 -7.12 -0.20 -18.77
C ASP A 91 -8.56 0.10 -19.21
N VAL A 92 -9.00 -0.62 -20.25
CA VAL A 92 -10.36 -0.54 -20.75
C VAL A 92 -11.17 -1.65 -20.10
N PRO A 93 -12.37 -1.37 -19.54
CA PRO A 93 -13.25 -2.39 -18.97
C PRO A 93 -13.47 -3.55 -19.93
N SER A 94 -13.49 -4.78 -19.41
CA SER A 94 -13.80 -5.99 -20.20
C SER A 94 -15.18 -5.90 -20.89
N GLN A 95 -16.10 -5.15 -20.29
CA GLN A 95 -17.44 -4.88 -20.81
C GLN A 95 -17.46 -3.86 -21.96
N GLY A 96 -16.30 -3.32 -22.34
CA GLY A 96 -16.14 -2.40 -23.46
C GLY A 96 -17.03 -1.17 -23.34
N GLY A 97 -17.87 -0.92 -24.34
CA GLY A 97 -18.80 0.19 -24.36
C GLY A 97 -20.11 -0.03 -23.59
N ALA A 98 -20.35 -1.20 -23.00
CA ALA A 98 -21.63 -1.53 -22.38
C ALA A 98 -21.78 -0.91 -20.98
N ALA A 99 -22.18 0.36 -20.92
CA ALA A 99 -22.14 1.18 -19.69
C ALA A 99 -22.97 0.59 -18.54
N ARG A 100 -24.12 -0.01 -18.87
CA ARG A 100 -25.02 -0.65 -17.90
C ARG A 100 -24.40 -1.83 -17.16
N PHE A 101 -23.32 -2.40 -17.67
CA PHE A 101 -22.63 -3.54 -17.09
C PHE A 101 -21.24 -3.17 -16.54
N GLY A 102 -20.92 -1.88 -16.43
CA GLY A 102 -19.59 -1.41 -15.99
C GLY A 102 -18.63 -1.10 -17.14
N GLY A 103 -19.13 -1.02 -18.38
CA GLY A 103 -18.39 -0.50 -19.53
C GLY A 103 -18.27 1.03 -19.55
N VAL A 104 -17.64 1.58 -20.58
CA VAL A 104 -17.42 3.02 -20.73
C VAL A 104 -18.74 3.75 -21.00
N ALA A 105 -19.05 4.76 -20.19
CA ALA A 105 -20.24 5.58 -20.35
C ALA A 105 -20.05 6.66 -21.41
N ASP A 106 -21.15 7.03 -22.08
CA ASP A 106 -21.20 8.18 -22.98
C ASP A 106 -20.87 9.48 -22.22
N GLY A 107 -20.20 10.43 -22.88
CA GLY A 107 -19.73 11.69 -22.29
C GLY A 107 -18.56 11.56 -21.30
N SER A 108 -18.09 10.35 -21.00
CA SER A 108 -16.90 10.15 -20.15
C SER A 108 -15.65 10.68 -20.85
N THR A 109 -14.73 11.32 -20.12
CA THR A 109 -13.55 11.96 -20.72
C THR A 109 -12.21 11.44 -20.18
N ILE A 110 -11.20 11.58 -21.03
CA ILE A 110 -9.77 11.46 -20.72
C ILE A 110 -9.13 12.80 -21.08
N THR A 111 -8.48 13.44 -20.11
CA THR A 111 -7.79 14.72 -20.31
C THR A 111 -6.29 14.52 -20.17
N ILE A 112 -5.52 15.03 -21.14
CA ILE A 112 -4.06 15.09 -21.10
C ILE A 112 -3.65 16.56 -21.04
N THR A 113 -2.94 16.96 -19.99
CA THR A 113 -2.56 18.36 -19.79
C THR A 113 -1.16 18.49 -19.20
N ASN A 114 -0.41 19.51 -19.61
CA ASN A 114 0.83 19.91 -18.95
C ASN A 114 0.67 21.21 -18.14
N GLY A 115 -0.58 21.59 -17.83
CA GLY A 115 -0.92 22.85 -17.16
C GLY A 115 -0.96 24.09 -18.07
N VAL A 116 -0.46 23.99 -19.31
CA VAL A 116 -0.50 25.07 -20.32
C VAL A 116 -1.30 24.63 -21.54
N THR A 117 -0.97 23.46 -22.08
CA THR A 117 -1.68 22.78 -23.15
C THR A 117 -2.56 21.71 -22.55
N THR A 118 -3.79 21.61 -23.03
CA THR A 118 -4.75 20.59 -22.62
C THR A 118 -5.42 19.98 -23.86
N ALA A 119 -5.54 18.66 -23.87
CA ALA A 119 -6.31 17.90 -24.85
C ALA A 119 -7.30 17.01 -24.10
N THR A 120 -8.58 17.13 -24.42
CA THR A 120 -9.65 16.34 -23.78
C THR A 120 -10.31 15.45 -24.83
N PHE A 121 -10.35 14.15 -24.56
CA PHE A 121 -10.98 13.13 -25.38
C PHE A 121 -12.25 12.67 -24.70
N GLU A 122 -13.37 12.66 -25.42
CA GLU A 122 -14.69 12.31 -24.87
C GLU A 122 -15.23 11.08 -25.57
N PHE A 123 -15.61 10.06 -24.83
CA PHE A 123 -16.28 8.89 -25.39
C PHE A 123 -17.69 9.28 -25.83
N ASP A 124 -17.99 9.02 -27.10
CA ASP A 124 -19.18 9.51 -27.79
C ASP A 124 -19.92 8.34 -28.45
N LYS A 125 -21.19 8.16 -28.08
CA LYS A 125 -22.11 7.13 -28.59
C LYS A 125 -23.22 7.68 -29.45
N ASP A 126 -23.48 8.99 -29.42
CA ASP A 126 -24.65 9.61 -30.05
C ASP A 126 -24.32 10.71 -31.06
N GLY A 127 -23.04 11.02 -31.25
CA GLY A 127 -22.53 12.06 -32.13
C GLY A 127 -22.50 13.45 -31.50
N LEU A 128 -22.85 13.59 -30.22
CA LEU A 128 -22.86 14.85 -29.50
C LEU A 128 -21.62 14.97 -28.61
N VAL A 129 -20.60 15.64 -29.14
CA VAL A 129 -19.36 15.89 -28.39
C VAL A 129 -19.39 17.28 -27.77
N THR A 130 -19.02 17.38 -26.50
CA THR A 130 -18.85 18.68 -25.82
C THR A 130 -17.89 19.58 -26.61
N THR A 131 -18.25 20.85 -26.81
CA THR A 131 -17.44 21.79 -27.60
C THR A 131 -16.03 21.92 -27.01
N GLY A 132 -15.02 21.70 -27.86
CA GLY A 132 -13.61 21.72 -27.48
C GLY A 132 -13.02 20.35 -27.16
N ASN A 133 -13.85 19.32 -27.00
CA ASN A 133 -13.39 17.94 -26.80
C ASN A 133 -13.20 17.21 -28.14
N PHE A 134 -12.36 16.17 -28.11
CA PHE A 134 -12.11 15.28 -29.23
C PHE A 134 -12.95 14.00 -29.05
N GLY A 135 -14.04 13.88 -29.80
CA GLY A 135 -14.92 12.71 -29.73
C GLY A 135 -14.21 11.40 -30.08
N VAL A 136 -14.35 10.40 -29.22
CA VAL A 136 -13.88 9.02 -29.35
C VAL A 136 -15.12 8.17 -29.63
N ALA A 137 -15.39 7.93 -30.91
CA ALA A 137 -16.57 7.21 -31.33
C ALA A 137 -16.54 5.76 -30.84
N ILE A 138 -17.54 5.40 -30.04
CA ILE A 138 -17.79 4.05 -29.53
C ILE A 138 -19.30 3.76 -29.61
N ALA A 139 -19.70 2.50 -29.38
CA ALA A 139 -21.09 2.10 -29.27
C ALA A 139 -21.30 1.30 -27.97
N GLU A 140 -22.55 1.14 -27.53
CA GLU A 140 -22.88 0.25 -26.40
C GLU A 140 -22.41 -1.19 -26.64
N THR A 141 -22.28 -1.61 -27.91
CA THR A 141 -21.80 -2.94 -28.30
C THR A 141 -20.30 -3.01 -28.57
N SER A 142 -19.55 -1.92 -28.40
CA SER A 142 -18.11 -1.92 -28.65
C SER A 142 -17.39 -2.85 -27.66
N THR A 143 -16.52 -3.72 -28.15
CA THR A 143 -15.66 -4.53 -27.29
C THR A 143 -14.57 -3.68 -26.62
N SER A 144 -13.93 -4.19 -25.57
CA SER A 144 -12.78 -3.54 -24.92
C SER A 144 -11.67 -3.19 -25.93
N LEU A 145 -11.38 -4.10 -26.87
CA LEU A 145 -10.43 -3.86 -27.97
C LEU A 145 -10.88 -2.73 -28.89
N GLN A 146 -12.15 -2.69 -29.29
CA GLN A 146 -12.68 -1.63 -30.16
C GLN A 146 -12.62 -0.26 -29.47
N VAL A 147 -12.96 -0.20 -28.18
CA VAL A 147 -12.84 1.03 -27.38
C VAL A 147 -11.37 1.48 -27.30
N ALA A 148 -10.44 0.57 -27.01
CA ALA A 148 -9.00 0.87 -26.95
C ALA A 148 -8.46 1.37 -28.31
N GLN A 149 -8.86 0.72 -29.41
CA GLN A 149 -8.50 1.11 -30.76
C GLN A 149 -9.09 2.48 -31.14
N SER A 150 -10.36 2.74 -30.83
CA SER A 150 -11.00 4.05 -31.06
C SER A 150 -10.25 5.16 -30.32
N LEU A 151 -9.89 4.94 -29.05
CA LEU A 151 -9.14 5.90 -28.25
C LEU A 151 -7.75 6.16 -28.85
N ALA A 152 -6.97 5.10 -29.11
CA ALA A 152 -5.63 5.24 -29.68
C ALA A 152 -5.65 5.90 -31.07
N ALA A 153 -6.62 5.55 -31.92
CA ALA A 153 -6.81 6.16 -33.23
C ALA A 153 -7.13 7.66 -33.10
N ARG A 154 -8.00 8.03 -32.16
CA ARG A 154 -8.36 9.43 -31.94
C ARG A 154 -7.20 10.26 -31.41
N ILE A 155 -6.39 9.71 -30.51
CA ILE A 155 -5.16 10.37 -30.03
C ILE A 155 -4.15 10.55 -31.18
N ARG A 156 -3.96 9.54 -32.02
CA ARG A 156 -3.09 9.66 -33.22
C ARG A 156 -3.61 10.70 -34.21
N GLN A 157 -4.92 10.81 -34.39
CA GLN A 157 -5.52 11.86 -35.20
C GLN A 157 -5.30 13.24 -34.60
N TYR A 158 -5.41 13.37 -33.26
CA TYR A 158 -5.07 14.61 -32.57
C TYR A 158 -3.60 15.00 -32.79
N ILE A 159 -2.66 14.05 -32.72
CA ILE A 159 -1.23 14.28 -33.00
C ILE A 159 -1.03 14.86 -34.40
N PHE A 160 -1.73 14.32 -35.40
CA PHE A 160 -1.63 14.78 -36.78
C PHE A 160 -2.21 16.20 -36.96
N LEU A 161 -3.39 16.46 -36.41
CA LEU A 161 -4.10 17.73 -36.58
C LEU A 161 -3.53 18.87 -35.71
N ASN A 162 -2.91 18.53 -34.58
CA ASN A 162 -2.46 19.48 -33.55
C ASN A 162 -0.99 19.24 -33.16
N ALA A 163 -0.11 19.04 -34.15
CA ALA A 163 1.28 18.62 -33.94
C ALA A 163 2.06 19.46 -32.90
N GLY A 164 1.88 20.79 -32.89
CA GLY A 164 2.53 21.66 -31.89
C GLY A 164 2.04 21.41 -30.47
N ALA A 165 0.72 21.26 -30.29
CA ALA A 165 0.13 20.95 -29.00
C ALA A 165 0.49 19.53 -28.54
N ALA A 166 0.45 18.54 -29.44
CA ALA A 166 0.88 17.17 -29.17
C ALA A 166 2.37 17.09 -28.78
N ALA A 167 3.24 17.82 -29.47
CA ALA A 167 4.65 17.93 -29.11
C ALA A 167 4.85 18.57 -27.73
N SER A 168 4.06 19.60 -27.39
CA SER A 168 4.11 20.22 -26.05
C SER A 168 3.62 19.29 -24.93
N LEU A 169 2.77 18.31 -25.25
CA LEU A 169 2.36 17.25 -24.34
C LEU A 169 3.30 16.04 -24.38
N GLY A 170 4.23 15.98 -25.34
CA GLY A 170 5.15 14.86 -25.58
C GLY A 170 4.48 13.59 -26.12
N ILE A 171 3.26 13.69 -26.64
CA ILE A 171 2.51 12.55 -27.18
C ILE A 171 2.93 12.39 -28.65
N THR A 172 3.30 11.17 -29.03
CA THR A 172 3.72 10.81 -30.39
C THR A 172 3.02 9.53 -30.83
N ALA A 173 2.98 9.29 -32.14
CA ALA A 173 2.42 8.03 -32.65
C ALA A 173 3.19 6.81 -32.13
N ALA A 174 4.50 6.94 -31.92
CA ALA A 174 5.39 5.88 -31.45
C ALA A 174 5.21 5.54 -29.95
N ASN A 175 4.60 6.44 -29.17
CA ASN A 175 4.35 6.22 -27.75
C ASN A 175 2.84 6.12 -27.43
N THR A 176 2.00 5.91 -28.44
CA THR A 176 0.56 5.73 -28.30
C THR A 176 0.15 4.40 -28.93
N ASP A 177 -0.09 3.38 -28.10
CA ASP A 177 -0.32 2.00 -28.53
C ASP A 177 -1.47 1.33 -27.79
N VAL A 178 -2.11 0.37 -28.46
CA VAL A 178 -3.03 -0.57 -27.82
C VAL A 178 -2.20 -1.75 -27.31
N LEU A 179 -2.43 -2.15 -26.07
CA LEU A 179 -1.82 -3.30 -25.41
C LEU A 179 -2.87 -4.39 -25.21
N VAL A 180 -2.50 -5.65 -25.43
CA VAL A 180 -3.26 -6.83 -25.01
C VAL A 180 -2.33 -7.68 -24.15
N ASN A 181 -2.74 -7.95 -22.90
CA ASN A 181 -1.92 -8.61 -21.89
C ASN A 181 -0.51 -8.00 -21.74
N GLY A 182 -0.43 -6.66 -21.82
CA GLY A 182 0.83 -5.90 -21.71
C GLY A 182 1.71 -5.87 -22.96
N ALA A 183 1.38 -6.61 -24.03
CA ALA A 183 2.10 -6.58 -25.30
C ALA A 183 1.41 -5.67 -26.32
N VAL A 184 2.19 -4.99 -27.18
CA VAL A 184 1.63 -4.15 -28.26
C VAL A 184 0.79 -5.03 -29.20
N TYR A 185 -0.47 -4.64 -29.37
CA TYR A 185 -1.41 -5.36 -30.21
C TYR A 185 -1.08 -5.20 -31.70
N VAL A 186 -1.02 -6.32 -32.42
CA VAL A 186 -0.85 -6.39 -33.87
C VAL A 186 -1.94 -7.29 -34.44
N ALA A 187 -2.80 -6.74 -35.31
CA ALA A 187 -3.82 -7.52 -36.01
C ALA A 187 -3.16 -8.54 -36.97
N PRO A 188 -3.73 -9.74 -37.18
CA PRO A 188 -5.09 -10.17 -36.81
C PRO A 188 -5.17 -11.00 -35.52
N ASN A 189 -4.24 -10.83 -34.56
CA ASN A 189 -4.24 -11.66 -33.35
C ASN A 189 -5.61 -11.62 -32.64
N PRO A 190 -6.25 -12.79 -32.40
CA PRO A 190 -7.54 -12.82 -31.72
C PRO A 190 -7.37 -12.37 -30.27
N VAL A 191 -8.31 -11.54 -29.79
CA VAL A 191 -8.39 -11.08 -28.40
C VAL A 191 -9.53 -11.83 -27.72
N LEU A 192 -9.21 -12.53 -26.65
CA LEU A 192 -10.16 -13.29 -25.84
C LEU A 192 -10.91 -12.38 -24.87
N ALA A 193 -12.10 -12.80 -24.42
CA ALA A 193 -12.89 -12.04 -23.44
C ALA A 193 -12.19 -11.88 -22.08
N THR A 194 -11.20 -12.73 -21.78
CA THR A 194 -10.39 -12.70 -20.55
C THR A 194 -9.13 -11.83 -20.69
N ASP A 195 -8.80 -11.38 -21.90
CA ASP A 195 -7.58 -10.62 -22.11
C ASP A 195 -7.72 -9.21 -21.54
N ARG A 196 -6.66 -8.77 -20.86
CA ARG A 196 -6.56 -7.39 -20.39
C ARG A 196 -6.21 -6.50 -21.57
N VAL A 197 -7.08 -5.53 -21.85
CA VAL A 197 -6.88 -4.56 -22.93
C VAL A 197 -6.59 -3.19 -22.35
N SER A 198 -5.49 -2.58 -22.78
CA SER A 198 -5.07 -1.27 -22.28
C SER A 198 -4.63 -0.35 -23.42
N VAL A 199 -4.56 0.95 -23.17
CA VAL A 199 -3.95 1.94 -24.06
C VAL A 199 -2.75 2.55 -23.37
N ARG A 200 -1.56 2.39 -23.96
CA ARG A 200 -0.36 3.12 -23.57
C ARG A 200 -0.38 4.48 -24.22
N ILE A 201 -0.20 5.53 -23.42
CA ILE A 201 -0.09 6.91 -23.88
C ILE A 201 1.17 7.51 -23.26
N GLY A 202 2.14 7.86 -24.10
CA GLY A 202 3.32 8.59 -23.67
C GLY A 202 3.01 10.06 -23.41
N GLY A 203 4.07 10.84 -23.29
CA GLY A 203 4.01 12.25 -22.99
C GLY A 203 5.36 12.73 -22.47
N ASN A 204 5.48 14.01 -22.19
CA ASN A 204 6.63 14.52 -21.46
C ASN A 204 6.41 14.40 -19.94
N PRO A 205 7.46 14.50 -19.12
CA PRO A 205 7.34 14.34 -17.67
C PRO A 205 6.35 15.31 -16.99
N SER A 206 6.00 16.42 -17.65
CA SER A 206 5.04 17.43 -17.17
C SER A 206 3.60 17.14 -17.57
N ALA A 207 3.35 16.20 -18.48
CA ALA A 207 2.02 15.82 -18.92
C ALA A 207 1.36 14.90 -17.89
N ILE A 208 0.13 15.23 -17.51
CA ILE A 208 -0.73 14.50 -16.59
C ILE A 208 -1.91 13.97 -17.40
N ILE A 209 -2.28 12.70 -17.17
CA ILE A 209 -3.53 12.13 -17.66
C ILE A 209 -4.52 12.02 -16.50
N SER A 210 -5.75 12.48 -16.71
CA SER A 210 -6.88 12.30 -15.79
C SER A 210 -8.11 11.79 -16.51
N THR A 211 -8.93 11.02 -15.81
CA THR A 211 -10.26 10.59 -16.26
C THR A 211 -11.34 11.40 -15.56
N SER A 212 -12.51 11.57 -16.20
CA SER A 212 -13.67 12.18 -15.55
C SER A 212 -14.24 11.27 -14.45
N GLU A 213 -14.97 11.85 -13.51
CA GLU A 213 -15.75 11.10 -12.53
C GLU A 213 -16.74 10.15 -13.22
N GLY A 214 -16.86 8.92 -12.73
CA GLY A 214 -17.71 7.89 -13.34
C GLY A 214 -17.16 7.24 -14.62
N ASN A 215 -15.95 7.61 -15.06
CA ASN A 215 -15.28 6.94 -16.17
C ASN A 215 -14.73 5.58 -15.71
N ASN A 216 -15.17 4.50 -16.35
CA ASN A 216 -14.74 3.14 -16.04
C ASN A 216 -13.39 2.76 -16.66
N VAL A 217 -12.77 3.63 -17.48
CA VAL A 217 -11.36 3.50 -17.86
C VAL A 217 -10.49 3.85 -16.66
N SER A 218 -9.63 2.93 -16.24
CA SER A 218 -8.76 3.10 -15.08
C SER A 218 -7.29 3.17 -15.48
N GLN A 219 -6.49 3.98 -14.79
CA GLN A 219 -5.06 3.71 -14.77
C GLN A 219 -4.83 2.48 -13.88
N PRO A 220 -4.08 1.46 -14.33
CA PRO A 220 -3.70 0.42 -13.41
C PRO A 220 -2.97 1.05 -12.24
N LEU A 221 -3.35 0.64 -11.04
CA LEU A 221 -2.46 0.76 -9.91
C LEU A 221 -1.15 0.06 -10.32
N PRO A 222 0.03 0.65 -10.07
CA PRO A 222 1.27 -0.07 -10.28
C PRO A 222 1.20 -1.36 -9.48
N GLU A 223 1.06 -2.49 -10.16
CA GLU A 223 1.21 -3.81 -9.55
C GLU A 223 2.71 -4.00 -9.29
N PRO A 224 3.13 -4.23 -8.04
CA PRO A 224 4.50 -4.64 -7.77
C PRO A 224 4.79 -5.94 -8.52
N GLY A 225 5.87 -5.98 -9.33
CA GLY A 225 6.55 -7.25 -9.64
C GLY A 225 6.43 -7.89 -11.04
N VAL A 226 6.06 -7.18 -12.12
CA VAL A 226 5.97 -7.82 -13.47
C VAL A 226 7.04 -7.39 -14.49
N SER A 227 8.33 -7.44 -14.12
CA SER A 227 9.43 -7.49 -15.11
C SER A 227 10.64 -8.28 -14.58
N PRO A 228 11.38 -8.99 -15.46
CA PRO A 228 12.35 -10.01 -15.04
C PRO A 228 13.49 -9.42 -14.22
N ALA A 229 13.96 -10.22 -13.25
CA ALA A 229 14.92 -9.85 -12.22
C ALA A 229 16.13 -9.08 -12.76
N VAL A 230 16.31 -7.86 -12.26
CA VAL A 230 17.57 -7.11 -12.35
C VAL A 230 18.36 -7.43 -11.09
N SER A 231 19.43 -8.20 -11.22
CA SER A 231 20.43 -8.34 -10.16
C SER A 231 21.25 -7.06 -10.10
N LEU A 232 21.06 -6.27 -9.04
CA LEU A 232 21.85 -5.07 -8.77
C LEU A 232 22.90 -5.41 -7.69
N THR A 233 24.17 -5.44 -8.08
CA THR A 233 25.28 -5.52 -7.11
C THR A 233 25.54 -4.13 -6.55
N VAL A 234 25.36 -3.95 -5.24
CA VAL A 234 25.52 -2.66 -4.55
C VAL A 234 26.77 -2.71 -3.65
N PRO A 235 27.64 -1.68 -3.61
CA PRO A 235 28.79 -1.63 -2.70
C PRO A 235 28.39 -1.35 -1.23
N ASP A 236 29.23 -1.79 -0.29
CA ASP A 236 29.06 -1.85 1.18
C ASP A 236 28.71 -0.55 1.95
N THR A 237 28.38 0.55 1.25
CA THR A 237 28.09 1.87 1.87
C THR A 237 26.76 2.48 1.46
N LEU A 238 25.96 1.80 0.61
CA LEU A 238 24.60 2.21 0.31
C LEU A 238 23.61 1.42 1.19
N ARG A 239 22.88 2.10 2.08
CA ARG A 239 21.66 1.51 2.67
C ARG A 239 20.51 1.72 1.69
N MET A 240 19.99 0.63 1.16
CA MET A 240 18.80 0.59 0.33
C MET A 240 17.58 0.52 1.27
N GLN A 241 16.91 1.64 1.51
CA GLN A 241 15.63 1.63 2.22
C GLN A 241 14.55 1.23 1.20
N LEU A 242 14.07 0.00 1.33
CA LEU A 242 12.98 -0.51 0.50
C LEU A 242 11.69 0.25 0.84
N PRO A 243 10.96 0.80 -0.15
CA PRO A 243 9.72 1.55 0.09
C PRO A 243 8.57 0.70 0.65
N GLU A 244 8.70 -0.62 0.67
CA GLU A 244 7.82 -1.54 1.38
C GLU A 244 8.69 -2.52 2.18
N ALA A 245 8.28 -2.81 3.41
CA ALA A 245 8.85 -3.94 4.13
C ALA A 245 8.60 -5.22 3.32
N PHE A 246 9.56 -6.14 3.31
CA PHE A 246 9.39 -7.40 2.58
C PHE A 246 8.26 -8.20 3.23
N THR A 247 7.17 -8.42 2.51
CA THR A 247 6.05 -9.24 3.01
C THR A 247 6.00 -10.61 2.36
N ILE A 248 5.91 -11.66 3.17
CA ILE A 248 5.60 -13.02 2.75
C ILE A 248 4.08 -13.20 2.75
N HIS A 249 3.50 -13.49 1.58
CA HIS A 249 2.06 -13.72 1.44
C HIS A 249 1.74 -15.20 1.63
N VAL A 250 0.75 -15.49 2.48
CA VAL A 250 0.27 -16.87 2.69
C VAL A 250 -0.94 -17.13 1.78
N PRO A 251 -0.99 -18.25 1.04
CA PRO A 251 -2.16 -18.63 0.26
C PRO A 251 -3.42 -18.68 1.13
N VAL A 252 -4.53 -18.17 0.60
CA VAL A 252 -5.82 -18.13 1.32
C VAL A 252 -6.29 -19.53 1.73
N ALA A 253 -5.89 -20.56 0.96
CA ALA A 253 -6.18 -21.96 1.24
C ALA A 253 -5.43 -22.54 2.47
N GLY A 254 -4.47 -21.81 3.05
CA GLY A 254 -3.70 -22.28 4.20
C GLY A 254 -2.93 -23.56 3.90
N GLY A 255 -3.09 -24.58 4.74
CA GLY A 255 -2.53 -25.93 4.54
C GLY A 255 -3.45 -26.86 3.73
N GLY A 256 -4.62 -26.37 3.31
CA GLY A 256 -5.59 -27.13 2.54
C GLY A 256 -5.21 -27.30 1.06
N VAL A 257 -6.10 -27.93 0.29
CA VAL A 257 -5.88 -28.16 -1.15
C VAL A 257 -5.73 -26.83 -1.89
N GLY A 258 -4.62 -26.67 -2.63
CA GLY A 258 -4.27 -25.43 -3.32
C GLY A 258 -3.54 -24.39 -2.45
N GLY A 259 -3.19 -24.76 -1.22
CA GLY A 259 -2.36 -24.00 -0.30
C GLY A 259 -0.91 -24.50 -0.23
N ILE A 260 -0.27 -24.29 0.92
CA ILE A 260 1.12 -24.69 1.18
C ILE A 260 1.24 -26.22 1.18
N GLN A 261 2.29 -26.72 0.51
CA GLN A 261 2.59 -28.16 0.42
C GLN A 261 3.77 -28.54 1.31
N ASP A 262 3.80 -29.82 1.68
CA ASP A 262 4.90 -30.41 2.44
C ASP A 262 6.23 -30.32 1.67
N GLY A 263 7.31 -29.95 2.35
CA GLY A 263 8.65 -29.78 1.78
C GLY A 263 8.83 -28.52 0.93
N GLU A 264 7.84 -27.63 0.87
CA GLU A 264 8.03 -26.30 0.26
C GLU A 264 9.04 -25.48 1.06
N ILE A 265 9.92 -24.76 0.37
CA ILE A 265 10.98 -23.99 1.00
C ILE A 265 10.98 -22.52 0.59
N PHE A 266 11.49 -21.67 1.47
CA PHE A 266 11.91 -20.31 1.13
C PHE A 266 13.19 -19.92 1.89
N ARG A 267 13.78 -18.77 1.55
CA ARG A 267 15.00 -18.28 2.18
C ARG A 267 14.86 -16.83 2.62
N VAL A 268 15.45 -16.51 3.76
CA VAL A 268 15.60 -15.15 4.28
C VAL A 268 17.03 -14.97 4.75
N GLY A 269 17.78 -14.09 4.10
CA GLY A 269 19.21 -13.93 4.38
C GLY A 269 19.97 -15.25 4.21
N PHE A 270 20.60 -15.72 5.30
CA PHE A 270 21.32 -17.00 5.33
C PHE A 270 20.45 -18.20 5.75
N ALA A 271 19.24 -17.95 6.25
CA ALA A 271 18.34 -18.99 6.75
C ALA A 271 17.49 -19.58 5.62
N GLN A 272 17.27 -20.89 5.66
CA GLN A 272 16.37 -21.61 4.77
C GLN A 272 15.28 -22.25 5.62
N PHE A 273 14.03 -22.03 5.22
CA PHE A 273 12.85 -22.51 5.92
C PHE A 273 12.16 -23.59 5.10
N GLU A 274 11.58 -24.59 5.76
CA GLU A 274 10.84 -25.70 5.17
C GLU A 274 9.48 -25.85 5.86
N PHE A 275 8.40 -25.88 5.07
CA PHE A 275 7.07 -26.21 5.56
C PHE A 275 6.95 -27.72 5.74
N ASP A 276 6.55 -28.16 6.93
CA ASP A 276 6.43 -29.58 7.30
C ASP A 276 5.04 -29.87 7.87
N ASN A 277 4.35 -30.86 7.30
CA ASN A 277 3.05 -31.32 7.79
C ASN A 277 3.02 -32.76 8.28
N ASN A 278 4.14 -33.48 8.23
CA ASN A 278 4.18 -34.90 8.56
C ASN A 278 5.35 -35.32 9.45
N GLY A 279 6.21 -34.38 9.86
CA GLY A 279 7.38 -34.62 10.69
C GLY A 279 8.60 -35.13 9.90
N VAL A 280 8.53 -35.17 8.57
CA VAL A 280 9.61 -35.65 7.69
C VAL A 280 10.30 -34.44 7.06
N VAL A 281 11.48 -34.13 7.57
CA VAL A 281 12.28 -32.98 7.11
C VAL A 281 13.59 -33.43 6.47
N VAL A 282 14.17 -32.58 5.63
CA VAL A 282 15.52 -32.84 5.11
C VAL A 282 16.52 -32.73 6.26
N THR A 283 17.25 -33.81 6.55
CA THR A 283 18.27 -33.84 7.60
C THR A 283 19.69 -33.93 7.07
N ASP A 284 20.64 -33.39 7.81
CA ASP A 284 22.06 -33.59 7.57
C ASP A 284 22.53 -35.01 7.95
N SER A 285 23.83 -35.28 7.83
CA SER A 285 24.40 -36.59 8.19
C SER A 285 24.33 -36.91 9.70
N ALA A 286 24.02 -35.92 10.54
CA ALA A 286 23.80 -36.08 11.98
C ALA A 286 22.31 -36.24 12.35
N GLY A 287 21.41 -36.22 11.36
CA GLY A 287 19.96 -36.32 11.58
C GLY A 287 19.32 -35.02 12.08
N SER A 288 20.02 -33.90 12.03
CA SER A 288 19.46 -32.57 12.36
C SER A 288 18.79 -31.98 11.12
N PRO A 289 17.66 -31.26 11.25
CA PRO A 289 17.06 -30.55 10.13
C PRO A 289 18.07 -29.62 9.48
N VAL A 290 18.17 -29.66 8.15
CA VAL A 290 19.00 -28.74 7.37
C VAL A 290 18.34 -27.37 7.28
N ASN A 291 17.02 -27.33 7.41
CA ASN A 291 16.18 -26.15 7.29
C ASN A 291 15.51 -25.83 8.64
N ASP A 292 15.21 -24.55 8.85
CA ASP A 292 14.33 -24.10 9.92
C ASP A 292 12.90 -24.56 9.62
N VAL A 293 12.34 -25.40 10.49
CA VAL A 293 11.07 -26.08 10.24
C VAL A 293 9.89 -25.17 10.59
N ILE A 294 8.92 -25.09 9.68
CA ILE A 294 7.64 -24.41 9.86
C ILE A 294 6.54 -25.46 9.93
N PRO A 295 6.08 -25.83 11.13
CA PRO A 295 5.08 -26.88 11.29
C PRO A 295 3.70 -26.36 10.84
N PHE A 296 2.96 -27.19 10.10
CA PHE A 296 1.56 -26.94 9.79
C PHE A 296 0.76 -28.25 9.69
N THR A 297 -0.54 -28.14 9.52
CA THR A 297 -1.42 -29.27 9.19
C THR A 297 -2.31 -28.91 8.01
N THR A 298 -2.98 -29.89 7.43
CA THR A 298 -3.95 -29.62 6.35
C THR A 298 -5.18 -28.83 6.81
N ALA A 299 -5.40 -28.73 8.12
CA ALA A 299 -6.44 -27.89 8.72
C ALA A 299 -5.95 -26.47 9.07
N SER A 300 -4.64 -26.22 9.01
CA SER A 300 -4.06 -24.90 9.33
C SER A 300 -4.59 -23.85 8.37
N THR A 301 -5.14 -22.79 8.94
CA THR A 301 -5.61 -21.63 8.18
C THR A 301 -4.43 -20.80 7.67
N ALA A 302 -4.69 -19.87 6.75
CA ALA A 302 -3.67 -18.90 6.32
C ALA A 302 -3.11 -18.07 7.49
N GLU A 303 -3.92 -17.85 8.53
CA GLU A 303 -3.52 -17.16 9.74
C GLU A 303 -2.57 -18.00 10.60
N ASP A 304 -2.88 -19.28 10.78
CA ASP A 304 -2.01 -20.21 11.52
C ASP A 304 -0.64 -20.36 10.83
N ILE A 305 -0.63 -20.43 9.50
CA ILE A 305 0.61 -20.54 8.73
C ILE A 305 1.40 -19.23 8.78
N ALA A 306 0.75 -18.07 8.65
CA ALA A 306 1.44 -16.78 8.78
C ALA A 306 2.06 -16.62 10.18
N GLN A 307 1.38 -17.12 11.21
CA GLN A 307 1.90 -17.16 12.56
C GLN A 307 3.12 -18.08 12.68
N ALA A 308 3.05 -19.30 12.13
CA ALA A 308 4.16 -20.24 12.15
C ALA A 308 5.40 -19.71 11.40
N ILE A 309 5.20 -19.01 10.27
CA ILE A 309 6.29 -18.34 9.53
C ILE A 309 6.94 -17.25 10.40
N ARG A 310 6.13 -16.41 11.05
CA ARG A 310 6.61 -15.34 11.94
C ARG A 310 7.44 -15.91 13.08
N ASP A 311 6.93 -16.94 13.76
CA ASP A 311 7.61 -17.61 14.85
C ASP A 311 8.93 -18.24 14.42
N ALA A 312 8.95 -18.93 13.28
CA ALA A 312 10.16 -19.54 12.75
C ALA A 312 11.24 -18.50 12.44
N ILE A 313 10.89 -17.40 11.76
CA ILE A 313 11.85 -16.34 11.42
C ILE A 313 12.38 -15.65 12.67
N ALA A 314 11.50 -15.33 13.64
CA ALA A 314 11.90 -14.72 14.90
C ALA A 314 12.79 -15.65 15.74
N GLY A 315 12.66 -16.96 15.58
CA GLY A 315 13.47 -17.96 16.25
C GLY A 315 14.92 -18.07 15.71
N VAL A 316 15.19 -17.57 14.51
CA VAL A 316 16.53 -17.68 13.92
C VAL A 316 17.46 -16.59 14.47
N THR A 317 18.41 -17.02 15.28
CA THR A 317 19.45 -16.13 15.82
C THR A 317 20.35 -15.61 14.69
N GLY A 318 20.61 -14.29 14.69
CA GLY A 318 21.56 -13.67 13.76
C GLY A 318 20.95 -13.10 12.48
N LEU A 319 19.65 -13.33 12.20
CA LEU A 319 18.94 -12.61 11.13
C LEU A 319 18.73 -11.13 11.47
N GLY A 320 18.60 -10.80 12.75
CA GLY A 320 18.35 -9.43 13.21
C GLY A 320 17.00 -8.88 12.74
N LEU A 321 16.01 -9.76 12.54
CA LEU A 321 14.67 -9.42 12.10
C LEU A 321 13.67 -9.62 13.23
N ASP A 322 12.76 -8.66 13.38
CA ASP A 322 11.60 -8.74 14.29
C ASP A 322 10.31 -8.82 13.47
N PRO A 323 10.00 -9.99 12.88
CA PRO A 323 8.90 -10.11 11.93
C PRO A 323 7.55 -9.83 12.59
N THR A 324 6.64 -9.21 11.84
CA THR A 324 5.27 -8.93 12.28
C THR A 324 4.27 -9.63 11.37
N ARG A 325 3.36 -10.39 11.93
CA ARG A 325 2.24 -10.97 11.20
C ARG A 325 1.14 -9.92 11.02
N LEU A 326 0.93 -9.50 9.78
CA LEU A 326 -0.14 -8.61 9.33
C LEU A 326 -1.31 -9.40 8.77
N GLY A 327 -2.46 -8.75 8.57
CA GLY A 327 -3.67 -9.39 8.06
C GLY A 327 -4.42 -10.13 9.17
N GLY A 328 -5.28 -11.09 8.84
CA GLY A 328 -6.13 -11.79 9.81
C GLY A 328 -7.35 -11.00 10.26
N VAL A 329 -8.01 -11.49 11.32
CA VAL A 329 -9.13 -10.81 11.99
C VAL A 329 -8.70 -10.46 13.42
N ALA A 330 -9.00 -9.23 13.84
CA ALA A 330 -8.70 -8.72 15.18
C ALA A 330 -7.20 -8.70 15.51
N ASN A 331 -6.36 -8.40 14.50
CA ASN A 331 -4.93 -8.14 14.69
C ASN A 331 -4.73 -6.64 14.96
N ILE A 332 -3.99 -6.35 16.02
CA ILE A 332 -3.74 -5.01 16.54
C ILE A 332 -2.23 -4.77 16.52
N ASP A 333 -1.81 -3.74 15.81
CA ASP A 333 -0.52 -3.12 16.06
C ASP A 333 -0.72 -2.10 17.18
N LEU A 334 0.07 -2.19 18.26
CA LEU A 334 -0.04 -1.27 19.39
C LEU A 334 0.63 0.08 19.10
N GLY A 335 1.41 0.16 18.02
CA GLY A 335 2.10 1.36 17.56
C GLY A 335 3.33 1.70 18.41
N GLY A 336 4.34 2.32 17.81
CA GLY A 336 5.55 2.77 18.51
C GLY A 336 6.76 1.85 18.36
N THR A 337 7.95 2.41 18.51
CA THR A 337 9.25 1.74 18.24
C THR A 337 10.13 1.57 19.49
N ARG A 338 9.66 2.05 20.65
CA ARG A 338 10.40 2.04 21.92
C ARG A 338 9.57 1.43 23.04
N GLY A 339 8.97 0.28 22.75
CA GLY A 339 8.19 -0.46 23.72
C GLY A 339 8.32 -1.96 23.57
N SER A 340 7.94 -2.67 24.62
CA SER A 340 7.83 -4.13 24.63
C SER A 340 6.45 -4.54 25.07
N LEU A 341 5.86 -5.51 24.36
CA LEU A 341 4.66 -6.21 24.77
C LEU A 341 5.07 -7.47 25.54
N ALA A 342 4.45 -7.69 26.70
CA ALA A 342 4.59 -8.92 27.47
C ALA A 342 3.21 -9.56 27.70
N LEU A 343 3.09 -10.84 27.33
CA LEU A 343 1.93 -11.68 27.58
C LEU A 343 2.25 -12.70 28.69
N PRO A 344 1.31 -12.98 29.61
CA PRO A 344 1.44 -14.08 30.55
C PRO A 344 1.60 -15.44 29.85
N VAL A 345 2.24 -16.41 30.51
CA VAL A 345 2.51 -17.76 29.97
C VAL A 345 1.27 -18.56 29.56
N ASN A 346 0.09 -18.18 30.06
CA ASN A 346 -1.19 -18.79 29.72
C ASN A 346 -2.15 -17.77 29.08
N SER A 347 -1.62 -16.71 28.48
CA SER A 347 -2.45 -15.71 27.83
C SER A 347 -3.19 -16.34 26.64
N PRO A 348 -4.50 -16.15 26.52
CA PRO A 348 -5.22 -16.50 25.31
C PRO A 348 -4.97 -15.49 24.17
N LEU A 349 -4.29 -14.37 24.43
CA LEU A 349 -3.82 -13.46 23.40
C LEU A 349 -2.66 -14.07 22.61
N ILE A 350 -2.63 -13.77 21.33
CA ILE A 350 -1.54 -14.19 20.44
C ILE A 350 -0.69 -12.97 20.13
N GLN A 351 0.58 -12.97 20.50
CA GLN A 351 1.50 -11.94 20.04
C GLN A 351 1.70 -12.13 18.52
N THR A 352 1.66 -11.06 17.73
CA THR A 352 1.77 -11.15 16.26
C THR A 352 3.04 -10.48 15.73
N GLY A 353 3.62 -9.58 16.53
CA GLY A 353 4.90 -8.92 16.27
C GLY A 353 5.54 -8.46 17.59
N PRO A 354 6.68 -7.76 17.55
CA PRO A 354 7.36 -7.28 18.76
C PRO A 354 6.47 -6.37 19.61
N PHE A 355 5.56 -5.63 18.96
CA PHE A 355 4.61 -4.73 19.60
C PHE A 355 3.20 -4.85 19.02
N SER A 356 2.78 -6.07 18.68
CA SER A 356 1.48 -6.34 18.08
C SER A 356 0.85 -7.60 18.68
N LEU A 357 -0.47 -7.62 18.80
CA LEU A 357 -1.23 -8.73 19.38
C LEU A 357 -2.51 -9.04 18.62
N GLN A 358 -3.12 -10.17 18.93
CA GLN A 358 -4.38 -10.61 18.37
C GLN A 358 -5.31 -11.15 19.43
N ILE A 359 -6.60 -10.85 19.27
CA ILE A 359 -7.69 -11.49 20.02
C ILE A 359 -7.90 -12.92 19.52
N PRO A 360 -7.91 -13.94 20.40
CA PRO A 360 -8.05 -15.35 20.01
C PRO A 360 -9.29 -15.61 19.16
N LEU A 361 -9.25 -16.67 18.35
CA LEU A 361 -10.39 -17.12 17.53
C LEU A 361 -11.66 -17.33 18.35
N ALA A 362 -11.52 -17.84 19.59
CA ALA A 362 -12.63 -18.08 20.50
C ALA A 362 -13.29 -16.79 21.04
N ALA A 363 -12.71 -15.60 20.82
CA ALA A 363 -13.18 -14.33 21.40
C ALA A 363 -13.39 -14.45 22.92
N ALA A 364 -14.59 -14.20 23.44
CA ALA A 364 -14.97 -14.42 24.84
C ALA A 364 -15.57 -15.83 25.12
N GLY A 365 -15.49 -16.74 24.16
CA GLY A 365 -15.95 -18.13 24.26
C GLY A 365 -14.97 -19.06 24.98
N VAL A 366 -15.26 -20.36 24.98
CA VAL A 366 -14.43 -21.39 25.63
C VAL A 366 -13.03 -21.41 25.02
N GLY A 367 -12.00 -21.20 25.85
CA GLY A 367 -10.60 -21.09 25.42
C GLY A 367 -10.21 -19.72 24.88
N GLY A 368 -11.09 -18.73 25.00
CA GLY A 368 -10.84 -17.33 24.64
C GLY A 368 -10.46 -16.44 25.83
N ILE A 369 -10.67 -15.14 25.68
CA ILE A 369 -10.49 -14.13 26.73
C ILE A 369 -11.49 -14.39 27.86
N VAL A 370 -10.97 -14.40 29.09
CA VAL A 370 -11.74 -14.44 30.31
C VAL A 370 -11.43 -13.25 31.20
N GLU A 371 -12.31 -12.98 32.16
CA GLU A 371 -12.13 -11.90 33.12
C GLU A 371 -10.83 -12.08 33.92
N GLY A 372 -10.07 -10.99 34.05
CA GLY A 372 -8.77 -10.97 34.71
C GLY A 372 -7.58 -11.35 33.81
N ASP A 373 -7.81 -11.71 32.54
CA ASP A 373 -6.72 -11.85 31.58
C ASP A 373 -5.98 -10.52 31.41
N THR A 374 -4.66 -10.58 31.22
CA THR A 374 -3.83 -9.38 31.17
C THR A 374 -2.83 -9.38 30.02
N PHE A 375 -2.39 -8.18 29.66
CA PHE A 375 -1.14 -7.94 28.94
C PHE A 375 -0.44 -6.71 29.52
N THR A 376 0.87 -6.63 29.35
CA THR A 376 1.69 -5.53 29.87
C THR A 376 2.40 -4.82 28.73
N LEU A 377 2.31 -3.50 28.70
CA LEU A 377 3.11 -2.64 27.84
C LEU A 377 4.18 -1.95 28.68
N THR A 378 5.41 -1.98 28.21
CA THR A 378 6.49 -1.15 28.74
C THR A 378 6.92 -0.22 27.62
N VAL A 379 6.83 1.09 27.81
CA VAL A 379 7.07 2.09 26.76
C VAL A 379 7.98 3.19 27.29
N ASP A 380 8.95 3.61 26.50
CA ASP A 380 9.72 4.82 26.77
C ASP A 380 9.00 6.04 26.17
N ILE A 381 8.43 6.88 27.04
CA ILE A 381 7.73 8.11 26.67
C ILE A 381 8.60 9.36 26.85
N GLY A 382 9.89 9.18 27.17
CA GLY A 382 10.84 10.26 27.33
C GLY A 382 11.45 10.70 25.99
N PRO A 383 12.00 11.92 25.90
CA PRO A 383 12.85 12.28 24.77
C PRO A 383 14.10 11.39 24.73
N ASP A 384 14.72 11.24 23.55
CA ASP A 384 15.90 10.36 23.34
C ASP A 384 17.02 10.52 24.38
N ASN A 385 17.23 11.75 24.85
CA ASN A 385 18.31 12.09 25.77
C ASN A 385 17.90 12.02 27.26
N ALA A 386 16.66 11.63 27.57
CA ALA A 386 16.16 11.44 28.93
C ALA A 386 15.02 10.41 28.91
N PRO A 387 15.33 9.09 28.85
CA PRO A 387 14.33 8.05 28.77
C PRO A 387 13.41 8.07 30.00
N ASN A 388 12.11 7.90 29.76
CA ASN A 388 11.09 7.81 30.78
C ASN A 388 10.26 6.55 30.51
N VAL A 389 10.70 5.44 31.08
CA VAL A 389 10.07 4.14 30.89
C VAL A 389 8.85 4.00 31.79
N VAL A 390 7.68 3.85 31.17
CA VAL A 390 6.41 3.60 31.83
C VAL A 390 5.99 2.16 31.56
N GLN A 391 5.62 1.45 32.62
CA GLN A 391 5.01 0.13 32.53
C GLN A 391 3.53 0.24 32.89
N GLN A 392 2.67 -0.26 32.00
CA GLN A 392 1.23 -0.26 32.16
C GLN A 392 0.65 -1.65 31.92
N ILE A 393 -0.16 -2.11 32.87
CA ILE A 393 -0.89 -3.37 32.79
C ILE A 393 -2.30 -3.08 32.30
N PHE A 394 -2.79 -3.90 31.37
CA PHE A 394 -4.16 -3.90 30.89
C PHE A 394 -4.84 -5.19 31.32
N GLU A 395 -6.09 -5.10 31.76
CA GLU A 395 -6.87 -6.20 32.32
C GLU A 395 -8.22 -6.28 31.63
N PHE A 396 -8.57 -7.44 31.08
CA PHE A 396 -9.89 -7.68 30.50
C PHE A 396 -10.93 -7.83 31.59
N ASP A 397 -12.03 -7.10 31.44
CA ASP A 397 -13.00 -6.87 32.51
C ASP A 397 -14.43 -6.92 31.97
N THR A 398 -15.32 -7.63 32.67
CA THR A 398 -16.72 -7.83 32.23
C THR A 398 -17.76 -7.03 33.01
N ASP A 399 -17.43 -6.59 34.21
CA ASP A 399 -18.40 -6.05 35.17
C ASP A 399 -17.99 -4.69 35.78
N GLY A 400 -16.87 -4.12 35.34
CA GLY A 400 -16.30 -2.89 35.87
C GLY A 400 -15.57 -3.08 37.20
N ILE A 401 -15.44 -4.32 37.68
CA ILE A 401 -14.84 -4.67 38.96
C ILE A 401 -13.52 -5.39 38.71
N ARG A 402 -12.42 -4.73 39.12
CA ARG A 402 -11.09 -5.33 39.11
C ARG A 402 -11.07 -6.62 39.93
N THR A 403 -10.89 -7.76 39.27
CA THR A 403 -10.81 -9.07 39.92
C THR A 403 -9.43 -9.33 40.52
N ASN A 404 -8.41 -8.60 40.08
CA ASN A 404 -7.06 -8.69 40.62
C ASN A 404 -6.71 -7.46 41.50
N PRO A 405 -6.05 -7.61 42.67
CA PRO A 405 -5.57 -6.49 43.50
C PRO A 405 -4.50 -5.58 42.87
N LEU A 406 -4.21 -5.68 41.56
CA LEU A 406 -3.29 -4.81 40.84
C LEU A 406 -3.87 -3.39 40.72
N SER A 407 -3.72 -2.64 41.81
CA SER A 407 -4.00 -1.20 41.87
C SER A 407 -3.18 -0.51 40.77
N GLY A 408 -3.86 -0.04 39.72
CA GLY A 408 -3.22 0.65 38.59
C GLY A 408 -3.36 -0.01 37.22
N SER A 409 -4.01 -1.18 37.08
CA SER A 409 -4.36 -1.72 35.74
C SER A 409 -5.31 -0.77 34.99
N ILE A 410 -5.26 -0.77 33.66
CA ILE A 410 -6.27 -0.13 32.82
C ILE A 410 -7.26 -1.21 32.38
N LEU A 411 -8.55 -0.96 32.60
CA LEU A 411 -9.59 -1.91 32.25
C LEU A 411 -9.82 -1.92 30.73
N VAL A 412 -9.92 -3.11 30.18
CA VAL A 412 -10.33 -3.38 28.81
C VAL A 412 -11.73 -4.00 28.87
N PRO A 413 -12.78 -3.20 28.66
CA PRO A 413 -14.15 -3.69 28.81
C PRO A 413 -14.51 -4.67 27.70
N PHE A 414 -15.16 -5.78 28.06
CA PHE A 414 -15.75 -6.71 27.10
C PHE A 414 -16.97 -7.43 27.68
N ALA A 415 -17.84 -7.95 26.82
CA ALA A 415 -18.93 -8.84 27.19
C ALA A 415 -18.68 -10.27 26.70
N ALA A 416 -19.27 -11.24 27.39
CA ALA A 416 -19.16 -12.67 27.03
C ALA A 416 -19.69 -13.01 25.62
N THR A 417 -20.45 -12.10 25.01
CA THR A 417 -20.99 -12.23 23.64
C THR A 417 -20.21 -11.43 22.60
N ASP A 418 -19.18 -10.69 23.01
CA ASP A 418 -18.48 -9.80 22.10
C ASP A 418 -17.70 -10.57 21.03
N SER A 419 -17.74 -10.03 19.82
CA SER A 419 -16.93 -10.53 18.72
C SER A 419 -15.46 -10.17 18.94
N ARG A 420 -14.57 -10.90 18.25
CA ARG A 420 -13.13 -10.58 18.21
C ARG A 420 -12.89 -9.11 17.84
N ASP A 421 -13.66 -8.59 16.90
CA ASP A 421 -13.55 -7.21 16.44
C ASP A 421 -13.91 -6.20 17.53
N THR A 422 -14.94 -6.51 18.32
CA THR A 422 -15.41 -5.65 19.41
C THR A 422 -14.37 -5.62 20.52
N ILE A 423 -13.87 -6.79 20.93
CA ILE A 423 -12.81 -6.90 21.95
C ILE A 423 -11.53 -6.20 21.48
N ALA A 424 -11.16 -6.34 20.20
CA ALA A 424 -10.00 -5.66 19.65
C ALA A 424 -10.15 -4.13 19.66
N GLN A 425 -11.35 -3.62 19.38
CA GLN A 425 -11.64 -2.20 19.51
C GLN A 425 -11.53 -1.74 20.96
N SER A 426 -12.02 -2.53 21.93
CA SER A 426 -11.85 -2.23 23.36
C SER A 426 -10.37 -2.14 23.77
N VAL A 427 -9.51 -3.01 23.25
CA VAL A 427 -8.05 -2.93 23.48
C VAL A 427 -7.48 -1.62 22.92
N ILE A 428 -7.82 -1.29 21.66
CA ILE A 428 -7.37 -0.06 21.01
C ILE A 428 -7.77 1.18 21.83
N ASP A 429 -9.02 1.24 22.26
CA ASP A 429 -9.55 2.36 23.01
C ASP A 429 -8.90 2.45 24.40
N ALA A 430 -8.71 1.32 25.10
CA ALA A 430 -8.02 1.28 26.39
C ALA A 430 -6.57 1.76 26.27
N VAL A 431 -5.82 1.27 25.27
CA VAL A 431 -4.41 1.64 25.05
C VAL A 431 -4.27 3.10 24.64
N ARG A 432 -5.13 3.61 23.74
CA ARG A 432 -5.12 5.02 23.34
C ARG A 432 -5.42 5.95 24.52
N ASN A 433 -6.37 5.57 25.37
CA ASN A 433 -6.76 6.35 26.54
C ASN A 433 -5.77 6.24 27.72
N ALA A 434 -4.78 5.34 27.64
CA ALA A 434 -3.76 5.16 28.67
C ALA A 434 -2.76 6.33 28.76
N GLY A 435 -2.73 7.22 27.75
CA GLY A 435 -1.79 8.35 27.72
C GLY A 435 -0.34 7.94 27.49
N LEU A 436 -0.10 6.75 26.93
CA LEU A 436 1.24 6.22 26.63
C LEU A 436 1.85 6.79 25.33
N GLY A 437 1.15 7.70 24.65
CA GLY A 437 1.59 8.25 23.35
C GLY A 437 1.58 7.22 22.21
N LEU A 438 0.86 6.12 22.40
CA LEU A 438 0.70 5.05 21.42
C LEU A 438 -0.51 5.32 20.52
N GLU A 439 -0.42 4.93 19.26
CA GLU A 439 -1.50 5.01 18.28
C GLU A 439 -1.86 3.61 17.78
N PRO A 440 -2.55 2.81 18.61
CA PRO A 440 -2.89 1.44 18.25
C PRO A 440 -3.88 1.42 17.07
N VAL A 441 -3.64 0.52 16.12
CA VAL A 441 -4.43 0.40 14.88
C VAL A 441 -4.74 -1.06 14.55
N ARG A 442 -5.85 -1.26 13.84
CA ARG A 442 -6.18 -2.56 13.24
C ARG A 442 -5.31 -2.81 12.01
N ILE A 443 -4.72 -3.98 11.94
CA ILE A 443 -3.88 -4.43 10.81
C ILE A 443 -4.49 -5.66 10.12
N ASP A 444 -5.82 -5.74 10.11
CA ASP A 444 -6.58 -6.83 9.51
C ASP A 444 -6.39 -6.93 7.98
N GLY A 445 -6.87 -8.02 7.39
CA GLY A 445 -6.82 -8.27 5.95
C GLY A 445 -6.30 -9.65 5.61
N THR A 446 -5.73 -9.83 4.43
CA THR A 446 -5.12 -11.13 4.07
C THR A 446 -3.87 -11.38 4.91
N PRO A 447 -3.76 -12.54 5.61
CA PRO A 447 -2.59 -12.88 6.42
C PRO A 447 -1.29 -12.81 5.61
N ARG A 448 -0.32 -12.07 6.12
CA ARG A 448 1.03 -11.94 5.56
C ARG A 448 2.04 -11.70 6.68
N VAL A 449 3.31 -11.99 6.46
CA VAL A 449 4.38 -11.70 7.44
C VAL A 449 5.26 -10.60 6.89
N GLU A 450 5.32 -9.48 7.59
CA GLU A 450 6.21 -8.36 7.34
C GLU A 450 7.58 -8.62 7.97
N LEU A 451 8.63 -8.44 7.16
CA LEU A 451 10.01 -8.45 7.59
C LEU A 451 10.50 -6.99 7.61
N PRO A 452 10.58 -6.34 8.79
CA PRO A 452 11.11 -4.99 8.85
C PRO A 452 12.57 -5.02 8.35
N GLY A 453 12.91 -4.09 7.47
CA GLY A 453 14.29 -3.95 7.02
C GLY A 453 15.22 -3.66 8.20
N LEU A 454 16.44 -4.21 8.17
CA LEU A 454 17.49 -3.92 9.16
C LEU A 454 17.67 -2.41 9.31
N THR A 455 17.50 -1.90 10.53
CA THR A 455 17.82 -0.50 10.91
C THR A 455 19.28 -0.17 10.67
#